data_AF-A0A969HGI4-F1
#
_entry.id   AF-A0A969HGI4-F1
#
_cell.length_a   1.000
_cell.length_b   1.000
_cell.length_c   1.000
_cell.angle_alpha   90.00
_cell.angle_beta   90.00
_cell.angle_gamma   90.00
#
_symmetry.space_group_name_H-M   'P 1'
#
loop_
_entity.id
_entity.type
_entity.pdbx_description
1 polymer ?
#
loop_
_entity_poly.entity_id
_entity_poly.type
_entity_poly.pdbx_seq_one_letter_code
_entity_poly.pdbx_strand_id
1 'polypeptide(L)'
;YEGIRQGRDSRANLEGAYLKGADLKGADLQPIRDDFWAVLSSSPSEVFGLRKAIVEGRINGSSYSGECACLVGTIANVRKTEYTNLGCLKPNSSRPAERFFLGIQIGDKPENNQFSNIVLKWLDEWVENVKKVKFELSEKDET
;
A
#
# COMPACT_ATOMS: atom_id res chain seq x y z
N TYR A 1 -24.92 36.92 -1.94
CA TYR A 1 -24.36 36.92 -0.58
C TYR A 1 -24.62 35.55 0.02
N GLU A 2 -23.56 34.95 0.59
CA GLU A 2 -23.54 33.71 1.38
C GLU A 2 -23.86 32.41 0.57
N GLY A 3 -22.96 31.49 0.26
CA GLY A 3 -21.67 31.15 0.84
C GLY A 3 -21.55 29.61 0.80
N ILE A 4 -21.20 29.06 -0.36
CA ILE A 4 -20.83 27.64 -0.51
C ILE A 4 -19.57 27.40 0.32
N ARG A 5 -19.73 27.02 1.59
CA ARG A 5 -18.66 26.50 2.44
C ARG A 5 -18.31 25.09 1.98
N GLN A 6 -17.70 24.99 0.80
CA GLN A 6 -16.69 23.96 0.57
C GLN A 6 -15.54 24.25 1.54
N GLY A 7 -15.10 23.25 2.28
CA GLY A 7 -13.89 23.39 3.09
C GLY A 7 -13.98 22.78 4.47
N ARG A 8 -14.15 21.46 4.53
CA ARG A 8 -13.38 20.58 5.42
C ARG A 8 -13.11 19.26 4.72
N ASP A 9 -12.67 19.38 3.48
CA ASP A 9 -11.83 18.34 2.89
C ASP A 9 -10.47 18.55 3.56
N SER A 10 -10.36 18.08 4.80
CA SER A 10 -9.10 18.02 5.53
C SER A 10 -8.25 16.95 4.84
N ARG A 11 -7.89 17.20 3.58
CA ARG A 11 -6.79 16.55 2.91
C ARG A 11 -5.60 16.89 3.79
N ALA A 12 -5.34 16.05 4.79
CA ALA A 12 -4.08 16.04 5.47
C ALA A 12 -3.09 15.93 4.33
N ASN A 13 -2.38 17.02 4.04
CA ASN A 13 -1.47 17.07 2.92
C ASN A 13 -0.27 16.23 3.35
N LEU A 14 -0.40 14.91 3.22
CA LEU A 14 0.58 13.91 3.62
C LEU A 14 1.78 13.90 2.66
N GLU A 15 1.78 14.76 1.65
CA GLU A 15 2.88 14.99 0.72
C GLU A 15 4.16 15.52 1.40
N GLY A 16 4.10 15.91 2.68
CA GLY A 16 5.29 16.32 3.45
C GLY A 16 5.31 15.88 4.92
N ALA A 17 4.27 15.21 5.42
CA ALA A 17 4.19 14.86 6.83
C ALA A 17 5.08 13.66 7.15
N TYR A 18 6.00 13.82 8.11
CA TYR A 18 6.69 12.70 8.74
C TYR A 18 5.67 11.85 9.50
N LEU A 19 5.11 10.86 8.81
CA LEU A 19 4.09 9.95 9.34
C LEU A 19 4.58 9.11 10.53
N LYS A 20 5.89 9.05 10.79
CA LYS A 20 6.55 8.17 11.79
C LYS A 20 6.07 8.30 13.25
N GLY A 21 5.09 9.16 13.55
CA GLY A 21 4.41 9.21 14.85
C GLY A 21 3.02 9.86 14.79
N ALA A 22 2.40 9.96 13.62
CA ALA A 22 1.09 10.58 13.48
C ALA A 22 -0.02 9.66 13.98
N ASP A 23 -1.04 10.23 14.63
CA ASP A 23 -2.27 9.51 14.95
C ASP A 23 -3.09 9.32 13.67
N LEU A 24 -3.10 8.09 13.17
CA LEU A 24 -3.77 7.73 11.93
C LEU A 24 -5.28 7.45 12.11
N LYS A 25 -5.80 7.45 13.35
CA LYS A 25 -7.21 7.10 13.62
C LYS A 25 -8.25 8.08 13.04
N GLY A 26 -7.83 9.25 12.57
CA GLY A 26 -8.69 10.24 11.92
C GLY A 26 -8.11 10.84 10.64
N ALA A 27 -7.01 10.29 10.14
CA ALA A 27 -6.41 10.75 8.90
C ALA A 27 -7.17 10.17 7.70
N ASP A 28 -7.39 10.98 6.66
CA ASP A 28 -7.88 10.45 5.39
C ASP A 28 -6.77 9.66 4.69
N LEU A 29 -6.84 8.33 4.84
CA LEU A 29 -5.92 7.39 4.20
C LEU A 29 -6.47 6.81 2.90
N GLN A 30 -7.65 7.25 2.45
CA GLN A 30 -8.26 6.79 1.21
C GLN A 30 -7.33 6.94 -0.01
N PRO A 31 -6.69 8.11 -0.26
CA PRO A 31 -5.80 8.24 -1.42
C PRO A 31 -4.55 7.35 -1.33
N ILE A 32 -4.08 7.04 -0.11
CA ILE A 32 -2.94 6.14 0.10
C ILE A 32 -3.36 4.70 -0.20
N ARG A 33 -4.51 4.28 0.31
CA ARG A 33 -5.08 2.96 0.06
C ARG A 33 -5.32 2.76 -1.43
N ASP A 34 -5.90 3.74 -2.12
CA ASP A 34 -6.25 3.62 -3.52
C ASP A 34 -4.98 3.52 -4.40
N ASP A 35 -3.92 4.27 -4.09
CA ASP A 35 -2.59 4.13 -4.72
C ASP A 35 -1.99 2.74 -4.44
N PHE A 36 -2.10 2.26 -3.20
CA PHE A 36 -1.65 0.92 -2.81
C PHE A 36 -2.39 -0.17 -3.59
N TRP A 37 -3.71 -0.08 -3.69
CA TRP A 37 -4.53 -1.02 -4.47
C TRP A 37 -4.21 -0.96 -5.97
N ALA A 38 -3.91 0.21 -6.53
CA ALA A 38 -3.47 0.32 -7.92
C ALA A 38 -2.15 -0.46 -8.15
N VAL A 39 -1.22 -0.40 -7.19
CA VAL A 39 0.01 -1.20 -7.22
C VAL A 39 -0.31 -2.70 -7.15
N LEU A 40 -1.18 -3.13 -6.23
CA LEU A 40 -1.60 -4.55 -6.14
C LEU A 40 -2.27 -5.01 -7.43
N SER A 41 -3.12 -4.19 -8.04
CA SER A 41 -3.81 -4.51 -9.30
C SER A 41 -2.86 -4.59 -10.49
N SER A 42 -1.76 -3.83 -10.50
CA SER A 42 -0.71 -3.97 -11.51
C SER A 42 0.14 -5.25 -11.32
N SER A 43 0.14 -5.79 -10.10
CA SER A 43 1.02 -6.87 -9.65
C SER A 43 0.30 -7.89 -8.73
N PRO A 44 -0.80 -8.52 -9.20
CA PRO A 44 -1.67 -9.35 -8.36
C PRO A 44 -0.98 -10.65 -7.91
N SER A 45 -0.07 -11.17 -8.72
CA SER A 45 0.69 -12.40 -8.43
C SER A 45 1.65 -12.23 -7.26
N GLU A 46 2.14 -11.01 -7.02
CA GLU A 46 3.09 -10.72 -5.94
C GLU A 46 2.42 -10.40 -4.60
N VAL A 47 1.10 -10.24 -4.56
CA VAL A 47 0.31 -9.88 -3.37
C VAL A 47 0.54 -10.87 -2.22
N PHE A 48 0.62 -12.17 -2.52
CA PHE A 48 0.89 -13.20 -1.50
C PHE A 48 2.29 -13.07 -0.89
N GLY A 49 3.29 -12.74 -1.72
CA GLY A 49 4.65 -12.48 -1.25
C GLY A 49 4.73 -11.22 -0.40
N LEU A 50 4.02 -10.16 -0.81
CA LEU A 50 3.91 -8.92 -0.06
C LEU A 50 3.23 -9.14 1.31
N ARG A 51 2.12 -9.87 1.36
CA ARG A 51 1.43 -10.23 2.63
C ARG A 51 2.38 -10.93 3.60
N LYS A 52 3.15 -11.89 3.10
CA LYS A 52 4.14 -12.60 3.91
C LYS A 52 5.22 -11.65 4.45
N ALA A 53 5.73 -10.75 3.61
CA ALA A 53 6.69 -9.74 4.03
C ALA A 53 6.13 -8.80 5.10
N ILE A 54 4.86 -8.40 5.01
CA ILE A 54 4.19 -7.57 6.03
C ILE A 54 4.14 -8.32 7.37
N VAL A 55 3.65 -9.56 7.37
CA VAL A 55 3.46 -10.35 8.60
C VAL A 55 4.80 -10.68 9.27
N GLU A 56 5.83 -10.94 8.47
CA GLU A 56 7.17 -11.25 8.97
C GLU A 56 8.00 -9.99 9.31
N GLY A 57 7.47 -8.79 9.05
CA GLY A 57 8.18 -7.52 9.29
C GLY A 57 9.38 -7.33 8.38
N ARG A 58 9.36 -7.91 7.17
CA ARG A 58 10.44 -7.82 6.18
C ARG A 58 10.29 -6.63 5.22
N ILE A 59 9.64 -5.57 5.68
CA ILE A 59 9.42 -4.34 4.91
C ILE A 59 10.31 -3.24 5.45
N ASN A 60 10.97 -2.52 4.54
CA ASN A 60 11.74 -1.34 4.88
C ASN A 60 11.33 -0.17 3.99
N GLY A 61 10.50 0.73 4.51
CA GLY A 61 10.08 1.91 3.76
C GLY A 61 11.21 2.84 3.33
N SER A 62 12.33 2.82 4.06
CA SER A 62 13.46 3.72 3.83
C SER A 62 14.46 3.21 2.79
N SER A 63 14.27 2.01 2.24
CA SER A 63 15.19 1.43 1.26
C SER A 63 14.45 0.80 0.08
N TYR A 64 14.86 1.15 -1.15
CA TYR A 64 14.33 0.56 -2.38
C TYR A 64 15.03 -0.75 -2.76
N SER A 65 16.16 -1.04 -2.13
CA SER A 65 17.02 -2.19 -2.39
C SER A 65 17.41 -2.90 -1.09
N GLY A 66 17.64 -4.20 -1.16
CA GLY A 66 18.03 -5.05 -0.02
C GLY A 66 17.02 -6.17 0.24
N GLU A 67 17.31 -7.03 1.22
CA GLU A 67 16.44 -8.16 1.61
C GLU A 67 15.07 -7.68 2.14
N CYS A 68 15.07 -6.53 2.82
CA CYS A 68 13.87 -5.80 3.21
C CYS A 68 13.86 -4.46 2.47
N ALA A 69 12.81 -4.20 1.71
CA ALA A 69 12.69 -3.00 0.87
C ALA A 69 11.29 -2.38 0.96
N CYS A 70 11.07 -1.25 0.28
CA CYS A 70 9.78 -0.57 0.22
C CYS A 70 8.74 -1.43 -0.52
N LEU A 71 7.55 -0.89 -0.77
CA LEU A 71 6.51 -1.60 -1.54
C LEU A 71 7.04 -2.08 -2.91
N VAL A 72 7.65 -1.18 -3.67
CA VAL A 72 8.20 -1.46 -5.01
C VAL A 72 9.38 -2.44 -4.92
N GLY A 73 10.28 -2.24 -3.96
CA GLY A 73 11.43 -3.14 -3.76
C GLY A 73 11.02 -4.54 -3.30
N THR A 74 9.96 -4.66 -2.50
CA THR A 74 9.41 -5.97 -2.08
C THR A 74 8.82 -6.71 -3.28
N ILE A 75 8.08 -6.01 -4.15
CA ILE A 75 7.56 -6.59 -5.40
C ILE A 75 8.72 -7.00 -6.32
N ALA A 76 9.77 -6.17 -6.42
CA ALA A 76 10.99 -6.49 -7.17
C ALA A 76 11.65 -7.78 -6.66
N ASN A 77 11.80 -7.92 -5.34
CA ASN A 77 12.36 -9.11 -4.69
C ASN A 77 11.50 -10.35 -4.94
N VAL A 78 10.17 -10.24 -4.88
CA VAL A 78 9.26 -11.36 -5.19
C VAL A 78 9.41 -11.78 -6.66
N ARG A 79 9.57 -10.82 -7.58
CA ARG A 79 9.88 -11.09 -9.00
C ARG A 79 11.32 -11.54 -9.26
N LYS A 80 12.22 -11.47 -8.26
CA LYS A 80 13.67 -11.62 -8.43
C LYS A 80 14.23 -10.72 -9.54
N THR A 81 13.72 -9.50 -9.63
CA THR A 81 14.15 -8.51 -10.62
C THR A 81 14.54 -7.21 -9.90
N GLU A 82 15.32 -6.35 -10.56
CA GLU A 82 15.65 -5.05 -9.97
C GLU A 82 14.46 -4.10 -9.96
N TYR A 83 14.36 -3.24 -8.94
CA TYR A 83 13.27 -2.26 -8.80
C TYR A 83 13.19 -1.27 -9.98
N THR A 84 14.29 -1.11 -10.72
CA THR A 84 14.39 -0.31 -11.95
C THR A 84 13.77 -1.02 -13.17
N ASN A 85 13.61 -2.35 -13.11
CA ASN A 85 13.18 -3.20 -14.22
C ASN A 85 11.76 -3.79 -14.03
N LEU A 86 10.95 -3.17 -13.16
CA LEU A 86 9.57 -3.56 -12.89
C LEU A 86 8.56 -3.11 -13.98
N GLY A 87 9.05 -2.55 -15.09
CA GLY A 87 8.22 -2.07 -16.19
C GLY A 87 7.41 -0.81 -15.82
N CYS A 88 6.11 -0.98 -15.57
CA CYS A 88 5.19 0.13 -15.26
C CYS A 88 5.33 0.64 -13.81
N LEU A 89 5.81 -0.21 -12.89
CA LEU A 89 6.04 0.14 -11.49
C LEU A 89 7.43 0.78 -11.32
N LYS A 90 7.51 2.09 -11.50
CA LYS A 90 8.73 2.85 -11.18
C LYS A 90 8.77 3.17 -9.69
N PRO A 91 9.92 3.30 -9.02
CA PRO A 91 9.99 3.91 -7.68
C PRO A 91 9.61 5.40 -7.75
N ASN A 92 8.74 5.87 -6.86
CA ASN A 92 8.37 7.28 -6.72
C ASN A 92 8.19 7.66 -5.24
N SER A 93 9.25 8.18 -4.65
CA SER A 93 9.29 8.64 -3.25
C SER A 93 8.26 9.71 -2.90
N SER A 94 7.67 10.38 -3.90
CA SER A 94 6.61 11.37 -3.68
C SER A 94 5.22 10.75 -3.60
N ARG A 95 5.05 9.47 -4.00
CA ARG A 95 3.72 8.83 -4.02
C ARG A 95 3.20 8.59 -2.59
N PRO A 96 1.89 8.71 -2.36
CA PRO A 96 1.30 8.55 -1.03
C PRO A 96 1.61 7.19 -0.38
N ALA A 97 1.56 6.09 -1.14
CA ALA A 97 1.88 4.76 -0.61
C ALA A 97 3.34 4.65 -0.14
N GLU A 98 4.32 5.17 -0.87
CA GLU A 98 5.73 5.06 -0.43
C GLU A 98 6.03 5.94 0.77
N ARG A 99 5.41 7.12 0.85
CA ARG A 99 5.50 7.97 2.05
C ARG A 99 4.89 7.29 3.27
N PHE A 100 3.80 6.55 3.10
CA PHE A 100 3.22 5.75 4.17
C PHE A 100 4.16 4.63 4.63
N PHE A 101 4.79 3.94 3.67
CA PHE A 101 5.72 2.86 3.97
C PHE A 101 6.98 3.34 4.70
N LEU A 102 7.40 4.62 4.57
CA LEU A 102 8.48 5.20 5.39
C LEU A 102 8.23 5.07 6.91
N GLY A 103 6.97 4.92 7.33
CA GLY A 103 6.59 4.64 8.72
C GLY A 103 6.80 3.19 9.16
N ILE A 104 7.18 2.29 8.25
CA ILE A 104 7.42 0.86 8.49
C ILE A 104 8.93 0.59 8.42
N GLN A 105 9.47 0.03 9.50
CA GLN A 105 10.85 -0.40 9.63
C GLN A 105 10.98 -1.92 9.64
N ILE A 106 12.20 -2.40 9.40
CA ILE A 106 12.51 -3.83 9.49
C ILE A 106 12.19 -4.33 10.90
N GLY A 107 11.41 -5.40 10.99
CA GLY A 107 10.91 -5.99 12.23
C GLY A 107 9.51 -5.52 12.62
N ASP A 108 8.93 -4.52 11.94
CA ASP A 108 7.60 -4.01 12.26
C ASP A 108 6.48 -4.94 11.80
N LYS A 109 5.88 -5.61 12.77
CA LYS A 109 4.73 -6.51 12.56
C LYS A 109 3.41 -5.79 12.75
N PRO A 110 2.31 -6.28 12.15
CA PRO A 110 0.94 -5.78 12.38
C PRO A 110 0.54 -5.69 13.86
N GLU A 111 1.14 -6.54 14.70
CA GLU A 111 0.89 -6.61 16.14
C GLU A 111 1.54 -5.44 16.90
N ASN A 112 2.67 -4.93 16.41
CA ASN A 112 3.51 -3.95 17.11
C ASN A 112 3.56 -2.58 16.41
N ASN A 113 3.15 -2.51 15.13
CA ASN A 113 3.13 -1.27 14.36
C ASN A 113 1.76 -1.06 13.70
N GLN A 114 1.15 0.10 13.98
CA GLN A 114 -0.11 0.54 13.35
C GLN A 114 -0.02 0.59 11.82
N PHE A 115 1.13 0.99 11.25
CA PHE A 115 1.32 1.07 9.80
C PHE A 115 1.19 -0.31 9.17
N SER A 116 1.95 -1.30 9.65
CA SER A 116 1.88 -2.69 9.19
C SER A 116 0.47 -3.28 9.34
N ASN A 117 -0.26 -2.93 10.41
CA ASN A 117 -1.63 -3.37 10.63
C ASN A 117 -2.59 -2.81 9.57
N ILE A 118 -2.50 -1.51 9.28
CA ILE A 118 -3.33 -0.84 8.28
C ILE A 118 -3.06 -1.43 6.87
N VAL A 119 -1.79 -1.62 6.50
CA VAL A 119 -1.45 -2.24 5.19
C VAL A 119 -2.00 -3.65 5.10
N LEU A 120 -1.90 -4.45 6.17
CA LEU A 120 -2.44 -5.81 6.19
C LEU A 120 -3.95 -5.80 5.95
N LYS A 121 -4.69 -4.91 6.61
CA LYS A 121 -6.14 -4.74 6.40
C LYS A 121 -6.46 -4.37 4.96
N TRP A 122 -5.78 -3.38 4.39
CA TRP A 122 -6.01 -2.99 2.99
C TRP A 122 -5.69 -4.11 2.01
N LEU A 123 -4.68 -4.92 2.29
CA LEU A 123 -4.33 -6.08 1.48
C LEU A 123 -5.42 -7.15 1.57
N ASP A 124 -5.86 -7.50 2.77
CA ASP A 124 -6.93 -8.48 2.97
C ASP A 124 -8.25 -8.00 2.31
N GLU A 125 -8.63 -6.73 2.47
CA GLU A 125 -9.78 -6.10 1.77
C GLU A 125 -9.67 -6.21 0.24
N TRP A 126 -8.50 -5.92 -0.32
CA TRP A 126 -8.28 -6.03 -1.77
C TRP A 126 -8.40 -7.48 -2.25
N VAL A 127 -7.85 -8.44 -1.50
CA VAL A 127 -7.95 -9.87 -1.84
C VAL A 127 -9.40 -10.34 -1.80
N GLU A 128 -10.18 -9.92 -0.81
CA GLU A 128 -11.62 -10.22 -0.74
C GLU A 128 -12.38 -9.62 -1.92
N ASN A 129 -12.11 -8.36 -2.28
CA ASN A 129 -12.72 -7.70 -3.43
C ASN A 129 -12.38 -8.41 -4.75
N VAL A 130 -11.13 -8.80 -4.96
CA VAL A 130 -10.71 -9.52 -6.17
C VAL A 130 -11.34 -10.91 -6.24
N LYS A 131 -11.45 -11.62 -5.12
CA LYS A 131 -12.17 -12.90 -5.05
C LYS A 131 -13.63 -12.74 -5.44
N LYS A 132 -14.28 -11.70 -4.92
CA LYS A 132 -15.69 -11.39 -5.22
C LYS A 132 -15.88 -11.08 -6.71
N VAL A 133 -15.04 -10.22 -7.28
CA VAL A 133 -15.07 -9.89 -8.72
C VAL A 133 -14.84 -11.13 -9.59
N LYS A 134 -13.89 -12.00 -9.22
CA LYS A 134 -13.67 -13.27 -9.94
C LYS A 134 -14.89 -14.18 -9.91
N PHE A 135 -15.57 -14.28 -8.76
CA PHE A 135 -16.77 -15.08 -8.59
C PHE A 135 -17.91 -14.55 -9.47
N GLU A 136 -18.15 -13.23 -9.46
CA GLU A 136 -19.18 -12.58 -10.28
C GLU A 136 -18.90 -12.66 -11.79
N LEU A 137 -17.64 -12.74 -12.20
CA LEU A 137 -17.26 -12.94 -13.60
C LEU A 137 -17.45 -14.40 -14.04
N SER A 138 -17.18 -15.39 -13.17
CA SER A 138 -17.42 -16.79 -13.49
C SER A 138 -18.91 -17.12 -13.63
N GLU A 139 -19.78 -16.46 -12.89
CA GLU A 139 -21.24 -16.66 -12.99
C GLU A 139 -21.85 -16.04 -14.25
N LYS A 140 -21.15 -15.12 -14.93
CA LYS A 140 -21.63 -14.44 -16.14
C LYS A 140 -21.21 -15.08 -17.45
N ASP A 141 -20.21 -15.97 -17.43
CA ASP A 141 -19.75 -16.71 -18.62
C ASP A 141 -20.59 -17.98 -18.88
N GLU A 142 -21.52 -18.34 -17.98
CA GLU A 142 -22.35 -19.55 -18.06
C GLU A 142 -23.82 -19.26 -18.48
N THR A 143 -24.13 -18.06 -18.99
CA THR A 143 -25.47 -17.68 -19.50
C THR A 143 -25.39 -17.10 -20.91
#